data_AF-A0A524CCH0-F1
#
_entry.id   AF-A0A524CCH0-F1
#
_cell.length_a   1.000
_cell.length_b   1.000
_cell.length_c   1.000
_cell.angle_alpha   90.00
_cell.angle_beta   90.00
_cell.angle_gamma   90.00
#
_symmetry.space_group_name_H-M   'P 1'
#
loop_
_entity.id
_entity.type
_entity.pdbx_description
1 polymer ?
#
loop_
_entity_poly.entity_id
_entity_poly.type
_entity_poly.pdbx_seq_one_letter_code
_entity_poly.pdbx_strand_id
1 'polypeptide(L)'
;DNSNPVLIKKLIFDTGGTNQTFIHNLDVRGYPIYDTSVIILSHWHYDHTGGLYSILKRIESPVSILCHESANYERFFIRAVDIDPKTLFNKKRSELGALLTSPKS
;
A
#
# COMPACT_ATOMS: atom_id res chain seq x y z
N ASP A 1 -14.06 36.71 7.73
CA ASP A 1 -14.14 35.90 6.51
C ASP A 1 -14.02 34.45 6.93
N ASN A 2 -15.12 33.70 6.87
CA ASN A 2 -15.31 32.41 7.54
C ASN A 2 -15.62 31.32 6.50
N SER A 3 -14.83 31.28 5.43
CA SER A 3 -14.97 30.23 4.42
C SER A 3 -14.38 28.92 4.95
N ASN A 4 -15.26 28.04 5.44
CA ASN A 4 -14.87 26.66 5.69
C ASN A 4 -14.31 26.04 4.39
N PRO A 5 -13.20 25.29 4.46
CA PRO A 5 -12.61 24.68 3.29
C PRO A 5 -13.61 23.71 2.64
N VAL A 6 -13.81 23.86 1.34
CA VAL A 6 -14.63 22.94 0.55
C VAL A 6 -13.79 21.70 0.24
N LEU A 7 -14.32 20.52 0.56
CA LEU A 7 -13.68 19.25 0.21
C LEU A 7 -13.75 19.05 -1.31
N ILE A 8 -12.58 19.04 -1.96
CA ILE A 8 -12.48 18.82 -3.42
C ILE A 8 -12.42 17.33 -3.75
N LYS A 9 -11.66 16.55 -2.97
CA LYS A 9 -11.45 15.11 -3.23
C LYS A 9 -11.02 14.38 -1.96
N LYS A 10 -11.53 13.17 -1.78
CA LYS A 10 -11.11 12.26 -0.69
C LYS A 10 -10.27 11.12 -1.26
N LEU A 11 -9.14 10.87 -0.59
CA LEU A 11 -8.10 9.95 -1.04
C LEU A 11 -7.78 8.99 0.11
N ILE A 12 -7.54 7.73 -0.23
CA ILE A 12 -6.94 6.75 0.68
C ILE A 12 -5.56 6.38 0.12
N PHE A 13 -4.53 6.41 0.97
CA PHE A 13 -3.18 6.00 0.63
C PHE A 13 -2.84 4.73 1.40
N ASP A 14 -2.63 3.63 0.68
CA ASP A 14 -2.58 2.26 1.18
C ASP A 14 -3.81 1.84 2.00
N THR A 15 -3.89 0.55 2.31
CA THR A 15 -5.07 -0.07 2.94
C THR A 15 -4.71 -0.92 4.16
N GLY A 16 -3.42 -0.93 4.53
CA GLY A 16 -2.89 -1.74 5.62
C GLY A 16 -2.89 -3.23 5.31
N GLY A 17 -2.57 -4.01 6.35
CA GLY A 17 -2.47 -5.47 6.28
C GLY A 17 -3.80 -6.20 6.41
N THR A 18 -3.72 -7.53 6.30
CA THR A 18 -4.88 -8.44 6.41
C THR A 18 -5.58 -8.38 7.78
N ASN A 19 -4.91 -7.85 8.80
CA ASN A 19 -5.45 -7.68 10.15
C ASN A 19 -6.56 -6.62 10.28
N GLN A 20 -6.90 -5.90 9.20
CA GLN A 20 -7.98 -4.90 9.15
C GLN A 20 -7.86 -3.74 10.17
N THR A 21 -6.66 -3.48 10.70
CA THR A 21 -6.43 -2.41 11.71
C THR A 21 -6.84 -1.03 11.19
N PHE A 22 -6.54 -0.75 9.92
CA PHE A 22 -6.92 0.51 9.28
C PHE A 22 -8.43 0.75 9.33
N ILE A 23 -9.22 -0.28 9.02
CA ILE A 23 -10.68 -0.21 8.97
C ILE A 23 -11.27 -0.06 10.37
N HIS A 24 -10.76 -0.82 11.34
CA HIS A 24 -11.13 -0.66 12.74
C HIS A 24 -10.91 0.78 13.22
N ASN A 25 -9.77 1.38 12.87
CA ASN A 25 -9.46 2.76 13.25
C ASN A 25 -10.38 3.79 12.57
N LEU A 26 -10.78 3.57 11.32
CA LEU A 26 -11.77 4.42 10.65
C LEU A 26 -13.11 4.41 11.40
N ASP A 27 -13.56 3.23 11.81
CA ASP A 27 -14.81 3.04 12.54
C ASP A 27 -14.76 3.73 13.91
N VAL A 28 -13.70 3.47 14.68
CA VAL A 28 -13.50 4.08 16.02
C VAL A 28 -13.46 5.60 15.95
N ARG A 29 -12.91 6.18 14.88
CA ARG A 29 -12.79 7.63 14.71
C ARG A 29 -14.00 8.27 14.02
N GLY A 30 -14.95 7.47 13.54
CA GLY A 30 -16.10 7.96 12.79
C GLY A 30 -15.71 8.67 11.50
N TYR A 31 -14.67 8.17 10.80
CA TYR A 31 -14.25 8.73 9.52
C TYR A 31 -14.93 8.00 8.35
N PRO A 32 -15.97 8.60 7.74
CA PRO A 32 -16.62 8.00 6.60
C PRO A 32 -15.70 8.00 5.38
N ILE A 33 -15.75 6.91 4.62
CA ILE A 33 -14.98 6.71 3.39
C ILE A 33 -15.85 6.45 2.15
N TYR A 34 -17.17 6.55 2.28
CA TYR A 34 -18.13 6.20 1.21
C TYR A 34 -17.97 7.02 -0.08
N ASP A 35 -17.45 8.24 0.06
CA ASP A 35 -17.17 9.26 -0.97
C ASP A 35 -15.69 9.28 -1.42
N THR A 36 -14.91 8.25 -1.08
CA THR A 36 -13.52 8.12 -1.53
C THR A 36 -13.45 8.08 -3.05
N SER A 37 -12.70 9.00 -3.64
CA SER A 37 -12.60 9.14 -5.10
C SER A 37 -11.40 8.40 -5.68
N VAL A 38 -10.33 8.23 -4.89
CA VAL A 38 -9.09 7.56 -5.33
C VAL A 38 -8.47 6.76 -4.19
N ILE A 39 -7.97 5.58 -4.51
CA ILE A 39 -7.08 4.79 -3.67
C ILE A 39 -5.70 4.77 -4.35
N ILE A 40 -4.66 5.14 -3.61
CA ILE A 40 -3.27 5.12 -4.07
C ILE A 40 -2.56 3.98 -3.34
N LEU A 41 -1.94 3.08 -4.08
CA LEU A 41 -1.14 1.99 -3.52
C LEU A 41 0.34 2.30 -3.73
N SER A 42 1.10 2.39 -2.63
CA SER A 42 2.55 2.63 -2.67
C SER A 42 3.30 1.50 -3.35
N HIS A 43 2.88 0.25 -3.09
CA HIS A 43 3.34 -0.95 -3.77
C HIS A 43 2.41 -2.15 -3.52
N TRP A 44 2.60 -3.25 -4.26
CA TRP A 44 1.73 -4.41 -4.23
C TRP A 44 2.18 -5.47 -3.22
N HIS A 45 2.17 -5.14 -1.93
CA HIS A 45 2.40 -6.08 -0.83
C HIS A 45 1.20 -6.19 0.11
N TYR A 46 1.06 -7.36 0.74
CA TYR A 46 -0.11 -7.71 1.56
C TYR A 46 -0.30 -6.80 2.78
N ASP A 47 0.75 -6.18 3.30
CA ASP A 47 0.74 -5.23 4.41
C ASP A 47 0.29 -3.82 3.99
N HIS A 48 0.14 -3.58 2.68
CA HIS A 48 -0.38 -2.35 2.10
C HIS A 48 -1.72 -2.54 1.36
N THR A 49 -2.00 -3.75 0.84
CA THR A 49 -3.21 -4.07 0.07
C THR A 49 -4.21 -4.97 0.81
N GLY A 50 -3.88 -5.43 2.02
CA GLY A 50 -4.67 -6.42 2.76
C GLY A 50 -6.06 -5.93 3.20
N GLY A 51 -6.28 -4.62 3.30
CA GLY A 51 -7.59 -4.02 3.58
C GLY A 51 -8.40 -3.65 2.34
N LEU A 52 -7.83 -3.75 1.13
CA LEU A 52 -8.39 -3.15 -0.08
C LEU A 52 -9.82 -3.60 -0.37
N TYR A 53 -10.09 -4.90 -0.35
CA TYR A 53 -11.43 -5.40 -0.68
C TYR A 53 -12.49 -4.97 0.34
N SER A 54 -12.13 -4.94 1.62
CA SER A 54 -13.01 -4.47 2.69
C SER A 54 -13.30 -2.96 2.60
N ILE A 55 -12.32 -2.16 2.15
CA ILE A 55 -12.51 -0.73 1.86
C ILE A 55 -13.42 -0.54 0.65
N LEU A 56 -13.20 -1.28 -0.44
CA LEU A 56 -14.01 -1.18 -1.66
C LEU A 56 -15.50 -1.45 -1.40
N LYS A 57 -15.82 -2.38 -0.49
CA LYS A 57 -17.21 -2.64 -0.06
C LYS A 57 -17.89 -1.47 0.64
N ARG A 58 -17.12 -0.50 1.14
CA ARG A 58 -17.61 0.66 1.89
C ARG A 58 -17.68 1.93 1.02
N ILE A 59 -17.28 1.85 -0.24
CA ILE A 59 -17.32 2.97 -1.19
C ILE A 59 -18.56 2.80 -2.07
N GLU A 60 -19.34 3.87 -2.21
CA GLU A 60 -20.64 3.83 -2.91
C GLU A 60 -20.54 4.16 -4.40
N SER A 61 -19.43 4.75 -4.84
CA SER A 61 -19.19 5.19 -6.21
C SER A 61 -17.95 4.54 -6.82
N PRO A 62 -17.83 4.48 -8.17
CA PRO A 62 -16.60 4.02 -8.81
C PRO A 62 -15.38 4.79 -8.30
N VAL A 63 -14.35 4.05 -7.89
CA VAL A 63 -13.11 4.59 -7.34
C VAL A 63 -11.94 4.24 -8.25
N SER A 64 -11.06 5.20 -8.51
CA SER A 64 -9.81 4.94 -9.23
C SER A 64 -8.78 4.32 -8.28
N ILE A 65 -8.16 3.22 -8.68
CA ILE A 65 -7.02 2.63 -7.96
C ILE A 65 -5.76 2.95 -8.76
N LEU A 66 -4.85 3.71 -8.16
CA LEU A 66 -3.59 4.12 -8.77
C LEU A 66 -2.44 3.35 -8.13
N CYS A 67 -1.61 2.75 -8.97
CA CYS A 67 -0.38 2.09 -8.55
C CYS A 67 0.65 2.20 -9.67
N HIS A 68 1.91 2.40 -9.32
CA HIS A 68 2.99 2.43 -10.31
C HIS A 68 3.17 1.03 -10.92
N GLU A 69 3.46 0.90 -12.21
CA GLU A 69 3.61 -0.43 -12.86
C GLU A 69 4.67 -1.31 -12.16
N SER A 70 5.75 -0.68 -11.70
CA SER A 70 6.82 -1.33 -10.94
C SER A 70 6.44 -1.76 -9.51
N ALA A 71 5.23 -1.47 -9.04
CA ALA A 71 4.76 -1.88 -7.72
C ALA A 71 4.57 -3.39 -7.56
N ASN A 72 4.44 -4.11 -8.69
CA ASN A 72 4.32 -5.57 -8.71
C ASN A 72 5.67 -6.27 -8.49
N TYR A 73 6.78 -5.54 -8.52
CA TYR A 73 8.08 -6.11 -8.19
C TYR A 73 8.16 -6.37 -6.69
N GLU A 74 8.68 -7.54 -6.34
CA GLU A 74 8.93 -7.86 -4.94
C GLU A 74 9.93 -6.87 -4.33
N ARG A 75 9.60 -6.36 -3.15
CA ARG A 75 10.52 -5.50 -2.40
C ARG A 75 11.19 -6.30 -1.29
N PHE A 76 12.50 -6.09 -1.15
CA PHE A 76 13.32 -6.81 -0.21
C PHE A 76 13.83 -5.88 0.88
N PHE A 77 13.66 -6.27 2.14
CA PHE A 77 14.39 -5.65 3.24
C PHE A 77 15.80 -6.23 3.28
N ILE A 78 16.77 -5.47 2.79
CA ILE A 78 18.16 -5.90 2.69
C ILE A 78 18.86 -5.58 4.01
N ARG A 79 19.32 -6.63 4.72
CA ARG A 79 20.11 -6.48 5.97
C ARG A 79 21.63 -6.56 5.72
N ALA A 80 22.06 -6.96 4.52
CA ALA A 80 23.44 -7.23 4.13
C ALA A 80 24.00 -6.24 3.06
N VAL A 81 25.32 -6.25 2.88
CA VAL A 81 26.19 -5.29 2.16
C VAL A 81 25.72 -4.92 0.75
N ASP A 82 25.93 -3.66 0.33
CA ASP A 82 25.90 -3.07 -1.02
C ASP A 82 25.41 -3.99 -2.15
N ILE A 83 24.12 -4.33 -2.13
CA ILE A 83 23.47 -5.02 -3.24
C ILE A 83 23.14 -3.94 -4.28
N ASP A 84 23.75 -4.02 -5.47
CA ASP A 84 23.34 -3.17 -6.59
C ASP A 84 21.84 -3.42 -6.86
N PRO A 85 20.96 -2.40 -6.75
CA PRO A 85 19.52 -2.55 -6.96
C PRO A 85 19.15 -3.21 -8.29
N LYS A 86 20.02 -3.11 -9.32
CA LYS A 86 19.83 -3.78 -10.61
C LYS A 86 19.80 -5.29 -10.49
N THR A 87 20.51 -5.85 -9.52
CA THR A 87 20.55 -7.31 -9.29
C THR A 87 19.22 -7.86 -8.76
N LEU A 88 18.35 -6.99 -8.22
CA LEU A 88 17.05 -7.35 -7.67
C LEU A 88 15.91 -7.21 -8.68
N PHE A 89 16.15 -6.51 -9.79
CA PHE A 89 15.12 -6.21 -10.76
C PHE A 89 14.59 -7.49 -11.42
N ASN A 90 13.27 -7.62 -11.52
CA ASN A 90 12.56 -8.78 -12.09
C ASN A 90 12.87 -10.14 -11.44
N LYS A 91 13.45 -10.18 -10.25
CA LYS A 91 13.70 -11.43 -9.53
C LYS A 91 12.68 -11.65 -8.41
N LYS A 92 12.31 -12.91 -8.21
CA LYS A 92 11.49 -13.38 -7.09
C LYS A 92 12.35 -13.68 -5.86
N ARG A 93 11.72 -13.69 -4.69
CA ARG A 93 12.35 -14.02 -3.40
C ARG A 93 12.99 -15.40 -3.42
N SER A 94 12.37 -16.35 -4.11
CA SER A 94 12.90 -17.71 -4.29
C SER A 94 14.24 -17.70 -5.03
N GLU A 95 14.45 -16.76 -5.96
CA GLU A 95 15.67 -16.63 -6.76
C GLU A 95 16.75 -15.81 -6.02
N LEU A 96 16.33 -15.01 -5.04
CA LEU A 96 17.19 -14.13 -4.25
C LEU A 96 17.47 -14.65 -2.84
N GLY A 97 16.96 -15.83 -2.48
CA GLY A 97 17.08 -16.38 -1.12
C GLY A 97 18.50 -16.33 -0.58
N ALA A 98 19.47 -16.85 -1.34
CA ALA A 98 20.88 -16.84 -0.96
C ALA A 98 21.45 -15.42 -0.76
N LEU A 99 21.15 -14.48 -1.68
CA LEU A 99 21.58 -13.08 -1.61
C LEU A 99 21.01 -12.34 -0.39
N LEU A 100 19.75 -12.62 -0.04
CA LEU A 100 19.04 -11.95 1.05
C LEU A 100 19.42 -12.48 2.44
N THR A 101 19.89 -13.73 2.53
CA THR A 101 20.27 -14.38 3.79
C THR A 101 21.77 -14.41 4.05
N SER A 102 22.60 -13.97 3.09
CA SER A 102 24.04 -13.89 3.28
C SER A 102 24.37 -13.02 4.51
N PRO A 103 25.18 -13.52 5.47
CA PRO A 103 25.62 -12.72 6.60
C PRO A 103 26.46 -11.53 6.10
N LYS A 104 26.41 -10.41 6.84
CA LYS A 104 27.37 -9.32 6.64
C LYS A 104 28.79 -9.88 6.82
N SER A 105 29.66 -9.69 5.83
CA SER A 105 31.11 -9.88 5.98
C SER A 105 31.65 -8.95 7.05
#